data_AF-A0A966KGX7-F1
#
_entry.id   AF-A0A966KGX7-F1
#
_cell.length_a   1.000
_cell.length_b   1.000
_cell.length_c   1.000
_cell.angle_alpha   90.00
_cell.angle_beta   90.00
_cell.angle_gamma   90.00
#
_symmetry.space_group_name_H-M   'P 1'
#
loop_
_entity.id
_entity.type
_entity.pdbx_description
1 polymer ?
#
loop_
_entity_poly.entity_id
_entity_poly.type
_entity_poly.pdbx_seq_one_letter_code
_entity_poly.pdbx_strand_id
1 'polypeptide(L)'
;MEVFPYFGGILHPVVSFIVSLSIIVFVHEYGHYIVGKWTGIKADVFSVGMGPVILSRVDKNGTTWQIAAIPFGGFVKFKGDANISSSHADFRSKALNKNKKPIILIGKGVVYDTGGLSLKPTPGSMD
;
A
#
# COMPACT_ATOMS: atom_id res chain seq x y z
N MET A 1 40.22 7.28 33.84
CA MET A 1 39.36 7.05 32.67
C MET A 1 38.02 7.68 32.97
N GLU A 2 37.90 8.97 32.70
CA GLU A 2 36.63 9.68 32.83
C GLU A 2 35.72 9.22 31.70
N VAL A 3 34.79 8.34 32.03
CA VAL A 3 33.71 7.90 31.15
C VAL A 3 32.79 9.10 30.93
N PHE A 4 33.07 9.82 29.85
CA PHE A 4 32.28 10.82 29.13
C PHE A 4 31.41 11.77 29.98
N PRO A 5 31.70 13.08 29.96
CA PRO A 5 30.90 14.03 30.71
C PRO A 5 29.47 14.06 30.15
N TYR A 6 28.50 13.85 31.04
CA TYR A 6 27.05 13.96 30.84
C TYR A 6 26.61 15.40 30.47
N PHE A 7 27.26 16.06 29.52
CA PHE A 7 26.93 17.42 29.11
C PHE A 7 25.66 17.43 28.24
N GLY A 8 24.48 17.58 28.87
CA GLY A 8 23.30 18.02 28.12
C GLY A 8 21.91 17.67 28.65
N GLY A 9 21.63 17.80 29.96
CA GLY A 9 20.25 17.82 30.49
C GLY A 9 19.30 16.71 30.00
N ILE A 10 17.99 16.99 29.95
CA ILE A 10 16.94 16.05 29.48
C ILE A 10 17.11 15.71 27.98
N LEU A 11 17.81 16.53 27.21
CA LEU A 11 17.98 16.33 25.76
C LEU A 11 18.82 15.09 25.42
N HIS A 12 19.92 14.86 26.14
CA HIS A 12 20.81 13.72 25.90
C HIS A 12 20.11 12.35 25.99
N PRO A 13 19.36 12.01 27.07
CA PRO A 13 18.67 10.72 27.14
C PRO A 13 17.56 10.61 26.10
N VAL A 14 16.85 11.70 25.77
CA VAL A 14 15.78 11.67 24.75
C VAL A 14 16.34 11.36 23.36
N VAL A 15 17.43 12.03 22.96
CA VAL A 15 18.09 11.76 21.67
C VAL A 15 18.63 10.34 21.64
N SER A 16 19.32 9.91 22.71
CA SER A 16 19.87 8.55 22.82
C SER A 16 18.77 7.48 22.73
N PHE A 17 17.60 7.72 23.32
CA PHE A 17 16.45 6.83 23.26
C PHE A 17 15.88 6.71 21.84
N ILE A 18 15.68 7.85 21.16
CA ILE A 18 15.18 7.87 19.77
C ILE A 18 16.15 7.13 18.84
N VAL A 19 17.46 7.36 18.97
CA VAL A 19 18.49 6.69 18.17
C VAL A 19 18.47 5.17 18.44
N SER A 20 18.44 4.77 19.71
CA SER A 20 18.42 3.35 20.09
C SER A 20 17.18 2.64 19.55
N LEU A 21 15.99 3.24 19.70
CA LEU A 21 14.76 2.69 19.13
C LEU A 21 14.82 2.61 17.60
N SER A 22 15.35 3.62 16.93
CA SER A 22 15.49 3.62 15.47
C SER A 22 16.34 2.45 14.99
N ILE A 23 17.43 2.14 15.70
CA ILE A 23 18.31 1.00 15.38
C ILE A 23 17.58 -0.33 15.60
N ILE A 24 16.89 -0.50 16.74
CA ILE A 24 16.17 -1.74 17.07
C ILE A 24 15.11 -2.02 16.00
N VAL A 25 14.30 -1.02 15.67
CA VAL A 25 13.26 -1.13 14.65
C VAL A 25 13.87 -1.43 13.28
N PHE A 26 14.95 -0.74 12.90
CA PHE A 26 15.64 -1.02 11.65
C PHE A 26 16.09 -2.48 11.55
N VAL A 27 16.70 -3.02 12.60
CA VAL A 27 17.14 -4.42 12.63
C VAL A 27 15.95 -5.39 12.57
N HIS A 28 14.85 -5.09 13.27
CA HIS A 28 13.62 -5.89 13.21
C HIS A 28 13.07 -5.99 11.78
N GLU A 29 12.89 -4.85 11.10
CA GLU A 29 12.40 -4.82 9.73
C GLU A 29 13.40 -5.47 8.76
N TYR A 30 14.70 -5.25 8.98
CA TYR A 30 15.74 -5.88 8.17
C TYR A 30 15.72 -7.41 8.30
N GLY A 31 15.38 -7.94 9.47
CA GLY A 31 15.13 -9.37 9.69
C GLY A 31 14.04 -9.90 8.77
N HIS A 32 12.87 -9.24 8.73
CA HIS A 32 11.77 -9.61 7.82
C HIS A 32 12.22 -9.56 6.36
N TYR A 33 12.94 -8.51 5.97
CA TYR A 33 13.48 -8.37 4.61
C TYR A 33 14.40 -9.51 4.21
N ILE A 34 15.33 -9.93 5.09
CA ILE A 34 16.24 -11.04 4.82
C ILE A 34 15.47 -12.36 4.71
N VAL A 35 14.57 -12.63 5.67
CA VAL A 35 13.76 -13.86 5.67
C VAL A 35 12.93 -13.95 4.40
N GLY A 36 12.28 -12.86 3.99
CA GLY A 36 11.53 -12.80 2.73
C GLY A 36 12.40 -13.00 1.49
N LYS A 37 13.63 -12.46 1.49
CA LYS A 37 14.59 -12.76 0.41
C LYS A 37 14.98 -14.23 0.36
N TRP A 38 15.21 -14.86 1.51
CA TRP A 38 15.57 -16.28 1.58
C TRP A 38 14.44 -17.20 1.12
N THR A 39 13.17 -16.81 1.32
CA THR A 39 12.01 -17.53 0.77
C THR A 39 11.74 -17.22 -0.71
N GLY A 40 12.57 -16.38 -1.34
CA GLY A 40 12.44 -16.01 -2.76
C GLY A 40 11.40 -14.92 -3.03
N ILE A 41 10.81 -14.34 -2.00
CA ILE A 41 9.81 -13.28 -2.12
C ILE A 41 10.52 -11.93 -2.20
N LYS A 42 10.24 -11.16 -3.25
CA LYS A 42 10.81 -9.82 -3.41
C LYS A 42 10.06 -8.83 -2.51
N ALA A 43 10.79 -8.01 -1.77
CA ALA A 43 10.22 -6.85 -1.09
C ALA A 43 10.15 -5.66 -2.05
N ASP A 44 8.96 -5.08 -2.19
CA ASP A 44 8.71 -3.91 -3.02
C ASP A 44 9.13 -2.62 -2.28
N VAL A 45 8.88 -2.56 -0.96
CA VAL A 45 9.17 -1.38 -0.12
C VAL A 45 9.79 -1.80 1.19
N PHE A 46 10.87 -1.12 1.57
CA PHE A 46 11.50 -1.19 2.89
C PHE A 46 11.48 0.21 3.50
N SER A 47 10.67 0.43 4.53
CA SER A 47 10.49 1.72 5.18
C SER A 47 11.07 1.73 6.59
N VAL A 48 12.01 2.63 6.83
CA VAL A 48 12.51 2.97 8.17
C VAL A 48 11.74 4.17 8.66
N GLY A 49 10.96 4.00 9.72
CA GLY A 49 10.00 5.00 10.17
C GLY A 49 8.63 4.87 9.51
N MET A 50 7.70 5.68 10.00
CA MET A 50 6.33 5.82 9.50
C MET A 50 6.01 7.26 9.07
N GLY A 51 4.92 7.42 8.31
CA GLY A 51 4.40 8.73 7.92
C GLY A 51 5.04 9.30 6.64
N PRO A 52 5.22 10.63 6.54
CA PRO A 52 5.70 11.25 5.32
C PRO A 52 7.15 10.83 5.02
N VAL A 53 7.35 10.30 3.83
CA VAL A 53 8.67 9.90 3.32
C VAL A 53 9.52 11.14 3.06
N ILE A 54 10.66 11.22 3.76
CA ILE A 54 11.64 12.30 3.59
C ILE A 54 12.60 11.94 2.45
N LEU A 55 13.07 10.69 2.43
CA LEU A 55 14.00 10.19 1.43
C LEU A 55 13.53 8.84 0.92
N SER A 56 13.62 8.63 -0.39
CA SER A 56 13.42 7.32 -1.00
C SER A 56 14.44 7.06 -2.08
N ARG A 57 14.87 5.80 -2.19
CA ARG A 57 15.84 5.32 -3.18
C ARG A 57 15.49 3.90 -3.60
N VAL A 58 15.47 3.65 -4.91
CA VAL A 58 15.27 2.30 -5.44
C VAL A 58 16.63 1.60 -5.57
N ASP A 59 16.72 0.40 -5.03
CA ASP A 59 17.90 -0.46 -5.15
C ASP A 59 17.87 -1.29 -6.45
N LYS A 60 19.02 -1.85 -6.83
CA LYS A 60 19.19 -2.71 -8.03
C LYS A 60 18.25 -3.91 -8.04
N ASN A 61 17.86 -4.37 -6.86
CA ASN A 61 16.94 -5.48 -6.68
C ASN A 61 15.46 -5.09 -6.87
N GLY A 62 15.17 -3.81 -7.15
CA GLY A 62 13.82 -3.27 -7.32
C GLY A 62 13.11 -2.89 -6.01
N THR A 63 13.78 -3.06 -4.86
CA THR A 63 13.24 -2.65 -3.56
C THR A 63 13.38 -1.13 -3.37
N THR A 64 12.28 -0.47 -3.00
CA THR A 64 12.30 0.95 -2.63
C THR A 64 12.66 1.09 -1.16
N TRP A 65 13.85 1.61 -0.88
CA TRP A 65 14.30 1.99 0.44
C TRP A 65 13.82 3.39 0.75
N GLN A 66 13.09 3.56 1.84
CA GLN A 66 12.57 4.87 2.24
C GLN A 66 12.79 5.15 3.72
N ILE A 67 12.98 6.43 4.04
CA ILE A 67 13.11 6.95 5.40
C ILE A 67 11.97 7.93 5.61
N ALA A 68 11.16 7.70 6.63
CA ALA A 68 10.03 8.54 6.98
C ALA A 68 10.30 9.38 8.24
N ALA A 69 9.50 10.44 8.43
CA ALA A 69 9.75 11.43 9.46
C ALA A 69 9.57 10.91 10.91
N ILE A 70 8.76 9.88 11.12
CA ILE A 70 8.49 9.35 12.46
C ILE A 70 9.38 8.12 12.67
N PRO A 71 10.38 8.16 13.58
CA PRO A 71 11.31 7.05 13.80
C PRO A 71 10.70 5.87 14.57
N PHE A 72 9.50 6.05 15.13
CA PHE A 72 8.79 5.04 15.91
C PHE A 72 8.09 4.03 15.01
N GLY A 73 8.84 3.10 14.40
CA GLY A 73 8.28 2.01 13.60
C GLY A 73 8.91 1.90 12.21
N GLY A 74 8.39 1.00 11.41
CA GLY A 74 8.87 0.67 10.07
C GLY A 74 7.98 -0.39 9.47
N PHE A 75 8.18 -0.70 8.19
CA PHE A 75 7.51 -1.83 7.57
C PHE A 75 8.26 -2.32 6.35
N VAL A 76 8.16 -3.62 6.08
CA VAL A 76 8.55 -4.25 4.82
C VAL A 76 7.31 -4.71 4.08
N LYS A 77 7.15 -4.26 2.84
CA LYS A 77 6.05 -4.69 1.97
C LYS A 77 6.56 -5.71 0.96
N PHE A 78 5.97 -6.90 0.97
CA PHE A 78 6.32 -7.94 0.01
C PHE A 78 5.45 -7.92 -1.23
N LYS A 79 6.02 -8.39 -2.33
CA LYS A 79 5.34 -8.50 -3.62
C LYS A 79 4.23 -9.54 -3.50
N GLY A 80 2.97 -9.08 -3.58
CA GLY A 80 1.80 -9.92 -3.38
C GLY A 80 1.05 -9.65 -2.07
N ASP A 81 1.57 -8.78 -1.20
CA ASP A 81 0.83 -8.23 -0.05
C ASP A 81 -0.22 -7.22 -0.57
N ALA A 82 -1.23 -7.76 -1.26
CA ALA A 82 -2.45 -7.06 -1.58
C ALA A 82 -3.42 -7.30 -0.42
N ASN A 83 -3.47 -6.31 0.47
CA ASN A 83 -4.48 -6.14 1.52
C ASN A 83 -4.23 -6.92 2.81
N ILE A 84 -4.65 -6.29 3.92
CA ILE A 84 -4.64 -6.75 5.31
C ILE A 84 -3.39 -6.28 6.08
N SER A 85 -3.56 -5.22 6.88
CA SER A 85 -2.59 -4.58 7.78
C SER A 85 -1.64 -3.52 7.18
N SER A 86 -2.18 -2.31 6.99
CA SER A 86 -1.58 -1.06 7.53
C SER A 86 -2.30 0.17 6.96
N SER A 87 -3.13 0.75 7.80
CA SER A 87 -3.94 1.96 7.59
C SER A 87 -3.12 3.27 7.49
N HIS A 88 -1.89 3.24 6.98
CA HIS A 88 -1.01 4.42 6.92
C HIS A 88 -0.28 4.64 5.58
N ALA A 89 -0.28 3.67 4.66
CA ALA A 89 0.28 3.85 3.32
C ALA A 89 -0.69 4.53 2.32
N ASP A 90 -1.90 4.83 2.76
CA ASP A 90 -3.02 5.22 1.88
C ASP A 90 -3.08 6.72 1.54
N PHE A 91 -2.21 7.54 2.13
CA PHE A 91 -2.21 8.99 1.90
C PHE A 91 -1.60 9.41 0.55
N ARG A 92 -0.70 8.59 -0.03
CA ARG A 92 -0.02 8.92 -1.30
C ARG A 92 -0.64 8.22 -2.52
N SER A 93 -1.32 7.09 -2.33
CA SER A 93 -1.95 6.30 -3.41
C SER A 93 -3.30 6.88 -3.87
N LYS A 94 -4.06 7.53 -2.99
CA LYS A 94 -5.38 8.10 -3.36
C LYS A 94 -5.31 9.38 -4.19
N ALA A 95 -4.21 10.13 -4.14
CA ALA A 95 -4.06 11.36 -4.92
C ALA A 95 -3.75 11.13 -6.41
N LEU A 96 -3.36 9.91 -6.81
CA LEU A 96 -2.93 9.60 -8.19
C LEU A 96 -3.94 8.83 -9.03
N ASN A 97 -5.09 8.39 -8.48
CA ASN A 97 -6.09 7.64 -9.25
C ASN A 97 -7.43 8.39 -9.31
N LYS A 98 -7.45 9.50 -10.06
CA LYS A 98 -8.68 10.26 -10.37
C LYS A 98 -9.41 9.78 -11.64
N ASN A 99 -8.98 8.65 -12.23
CA ASN A 99 -9.35 8.27 -13.60
C ASN A 99 -10.05 6.92 -13.72
N LYS A 100 -10.71 6.43 -12.67
CA LYS A 100 -11.66 5.32 -12.82
C LYS A 100 -12.95 5.86 -13.42
N LYS A 101 -13.11 5.71 -14.74
CA LYS A 101 -14.40 5.90 -15.41
C LYS A 101 -15.40 4.90 -14.83
N PRO A 102 -16.60 5.32 -14.40
CA PRO A 102 -17.61 4.37 -13.95
C PRO A 102 -17.99 3.47 -15.13
N ILE A 103 -17.89 2.15 -14.93
CA ILE A 103 -18.35 1.16 -15.90
C ILE A 103 -19.86 1.04 -15.70
N ILE A 104 -20.64 1.60 -16.63
CA ILE A 104 -22.10 1.49 -16.62
C ILE A 104 -22.46 0.24 -17.43
N LEU A 105 -22.95 -0.79 -16.74
CA LEU A 105 -23.49 -1.99 -17.38
C LEU A 105 -24.97 -1.76 -17.67
N ILE A 106 -25.32 -1.54 -18.93
CA ILE A 106 -26.71 -1.48 -19.39
C ILE A 106 -27.09 -2.88 -19.87
N GLY A 107 -27.82 -3.63 -19.04
CA GLY A 107 -28.51 -4.84 -19.47
C GLY A 107 -29.92 -4.48 -19.94
N LYS A 108 -30.34 -4.99 -21.11
CA LYS A 108 -31.77 -4.98 -21.47
C LYS A 108 -32.50 -5.96 -20.54
N GLY A 109 -33.19 -5.45 -19.53
CA GLY A 109 -33.97 -6.23 -18.58
C GLY A 109 -35.32 -6.65 -19.15
N VAL A 110 -35.32 -7.60 -20.09
CA VAL A 110 -36.55 -8.23 -20.60
C VAL A 110 -36.69 -9.59 -19.95
N VAL A 111 -37.59 -9.72 -18.98
CA VAL A 111 -37.81 -10.97 -18.23
C VAL A 111 -38.71 -11.94 -19.01
N TYR A 112 -39.65 -11.41 -19.80
CA TYR A 112 -40.48 -12.17 -20.74
C TYR A 112 -40.95 -11.21 -21.84
N ASP A 113 -40.64 -11.55 -23.09
CA ASP A 113 -41.09 -10.84 -24.28
C ASP A 113 -42.21 -11.66 -24.92
N THR A 114 -43.45 -11.19 -24.84
CA THR A 114 -44.58 -11.80 -25.56
C THR A 114 -44.63 -11.38 -27.03
N GLY A 115 -43.62 -10.63 -27.52
CA GLY A 115 -43.50 -10.20 -28.91
C GLY A 115 -44.71 -9.40 -29.40
N GLY A 116 -45.40 -8.72 -28.46
CA GLY A 116 -46.77 -8.22 -28.53
C GLY A 116 -47.36 -8.16 -29.93
N LEU A 117 -48.42 -8.93 -30.17
CA LEU A 117 -49.21 -9.06 -31.42
C LEU A 117 -48.87 -8.01 -32.48
N SER A 118 -47.80 -8.26 -33.23
CA SER A 118 -47.55 -7.59 -34.50
C SER A 118 -48.51 -8.20 -35.52
N LEU A 119 -49.80 -7.94 -35.37
CA LEU A 119 -50.81 -8.24 -36.37
C LEU A 119 -50.55 -7.32 -37.55
N LYS A 120 -49.73 -7.80 -38.49
CA LYS A 120 -49.82 -7.33 -39.87
C LYS A 120 -51.01 -8.09 -40.47
N PRO A 121 -52.18 -7.48 -40.69
CA PRO A 121 -53.26 -8.18 -41.35
C PRO A 121 -52.82 -8.50 -42.78
N THR A 122 -52.68 -9.79 -43.10
CA THR A 122 -52.63 -10.25 -44.48
C THR A 122 -54.07 -10.28 -45.01
N PRO A 123 -54.41 -9.49 -46.04
CA PRO A 123 -55.71 -9.60 -46.67
C PRO A 123 -55.78 -10.93 -47.42
N GLY A 124 -56.73 -11.80 -47.05
CA GLY A 124 -57.14 -12.91 -47.92
C GLY A 124 -57.14 -14.33 -47.37
N SER A 125 -57.06 -14.59 -46.05
CA SER A 125 -57.42 -15.93 -45.54
C SER A 125 -58.87 -15.92 -45.06
N MET A 126 -59.77 -16.26 -45.98
CA MET A 126 -61.17 -16.61 -45.75
C MET A 126 -61.31 -18.11 -45.94
N ASP A 127 -61.31 -18.85 -44.84
CA ASP A 127 -61.78 -20.24 -44.76
C ASP A 127 -62.20 -20.56 -43.31
#